data_AF-X6P1Y3-F1
#
_entry.id   AF-X6P1Y3-F1
#
_cell.length_a   1.000
_cell.length_b   1.000
_cell.length_c   1.000
_cell.angle_alpha   90.00
_cell.angle_beta   90.00
_cell.angle_gamma   90.00
#
_symmetry.space_group_name_H-M   'P 1'
#
loop_
_entity.id
_entity.type
_entity.pdbx_description
1 polymer ?
#
loop_
_entity_poly.entity_id
_entity_poly.type
_entity_poly.pdbx_seq_one_letter_code
_entity_poly.pdbx_strand_id
1 'polypeptide(L)'
;MGNRKTTQKPPEKQTEQIQHLITSTSFQKLKELPIPFCQSQCVPHKHEILICGGNEQRACYSYHTLKNEYKFICEYPSDVELKGHCVVKLEDNNNKDSNQITLLSIGGSRFRKRHTLMMKYVSVWSNISNKLKTYNQWVPFTDNRNYPIIIGRKDDSYLGVRAVIGGSNNHLLFITYPSNNISVFDLNTFQFIQHHTLSTDSDIRYHCFVLKSENGQRQEMMKTNKQNNQMLLFCKNTGLSIEYDEDKNIFQCHQLPVCDDIASFNRYAYVCINDVILFFGGGNSRAISKLVHEYSIRENKWMTFQNTLPSTLHDCVATLSEEDNHVYIIGGQNDKNKEVSTHMKTKVRVWDPSQLSQKEFKFVIQYWIRISEIKFGWIDDFDKIIIKYIEK
;
A
#
# COMPACT_ATOMS: atom_id res chain seq x y z
N MET A 1 -35.26 54.03 -27.70
CA MET A 1 -35.15 53.29 -26.42
C MET A 1 -34.29 52.05 -26.67
N GLY A 2 -33.01 52.10 -26.29
CA GLY A 2 -32.06 51.01 -26.53
C GLY A 2 -32.05 50.00 -25.38
N ASN A 3 -32.26 48.72 -25.70
CA ASN A 3 -32.13 47.62 -24.75
C ASN A 3 -30.65 47.21 -24.61
N ARG A 4 -30.08 47.50 -23.44
CA ARG A 4 -28.73 47.11 -23.03
C ARG A 4 -28.76 45.64 -22.59
N LYS A 5 -28.24 44.73 -23.43
CA LYS A 5 -27.91 43.36 -23.00
C LYS A 5 -26.57 43.43 -22.25
N THR A 6 -26.61 43.33 -20.93
CA THR A 6 -25.42 43.12 -20.09
C THR A 6 -25.05 41.65 -20.11
N THR A 7 -24.03 41.29 -20.88
CA THR A 7 -23.35 39.99 -20.81
C THR A 7 -22.51 39.99 -19.53
N GLN A 8 -22.97 39.33 -18.47
CA GLN A 8 -22.13 39.05 -17.31
C GLN A 8 -21.08 38.01 -17.71
N LYS A 9 -19.83 38.45 -17.86
CA LYS A 9 -18.69 37.54 -17.90
C LYS A 9 -18.59 36.81 -16.55
N PRO A 10 -18.35 35.49 -16.53
CA PRO A 10 -18.05 34.79 -15.29
C PRO A 10 -16.74 35.31 -14.68
N PRO A 11 -16.57 35.27 -13.35
CA PRO A 11 -15.36 35.79 -12.71
C PRO A 11 -14.16 34.90 -13.05
N GLU A 12 -13.27 35.42 -13.91
CA GLU A 12 -12.06 34.76 -14.43
C GLU A 12 -11.19 34.16 -13.30
N LYS A 13 -11.15 34.82 -12.12
CA LYS A 13 -10.38 34.41 -10.95
C LYS A 13 -10.78 33.07 -10.32
N GLN A 14 -12.05 32.66 -10.41
CA GLN A 14 -12.51 31.36 -9.90
C GLN A 14 -12.31 30.25 -10.94
N THR A 15 -12.44 30.59 -12.22
CA THR A 15 -12.21 29.66 -13.33
C THR A 15 -10.74 29.24 -13.40
N GLU A 16 -9.80 30.16 -13.16
CA GLU A 16 -8.36 29.85 -13.07
C GLU A 16 -8.02 28.92 -11.88
N GLN A 17 -8.64 29.13 -10.71
CA GLN A 17 -8.46 28.24 -9.54
C GLN A 17 -8.99 26.81 -9.80
N ILE A 18 -10.06 26.69 -10.59
CA ILE A 18 -10.69 25.39 -10.91
C ILE A 18 -9.98 24.69 -12.07
N GLN A 19 -9.49 25.45 -13.05
CA GLN A 19 -8.67 24.91 -14.13
C GLN A 19 -7.35 24.36 -13.56
N HIS A 20 -6.76 25.06 -12.57
CA HIS A 20 -5.62 24.57 -11.79
C HIS A 20 -5.95 23.32 -10.94
N LEU A 21 -7.22 23.06 -10.62
CA LEU A 21 -7.66 21.83 -9.93
C LEU A 21 -7.66 20.61 -10.87
N ILE A 22 -7.72 20.85 -12.18
CA ILE A 22 -7.81 19.83 -13.25
C ILE A 22 -6.47 19.67 -13.97
N THR A 23 -5.65 20.73 -14.04
CA THR A 23 -4.29 20.70 -14.61
C THR A 23 -3.17 20.59 -13.56
N SER A 24 -3.47 20.62 -12.25
CA SER A 24 -2.46 20.27 -11.25
C SER A 24 -2.08 18.81 -11.42
N THR A 25 -0.80 18.52 -11.61
CA THR A 25 -0.25 17.17 -11.58
C THR A 25 -0.85 16.39 -10.41
N SER A 26 -1.48 15.24 -10.67
CA SER A 26 -2.13 14.38 -9.65
C SER A 26 -1.19 13.97 -8.52
N PHE A 27 0.11 14.16 -8.71
CA PHE A 27 1.18 13.92 -7.77
C PHE A 27 1.79 15.24 -7.30
N GLN A 28 1.84 15.42 -5.99
CA GLN A 28 2.56 16.49 -5.32
C GLN A 28 3.93 15.99 -4.90
N LYS A 29 5.01 16.64 -5.36
CA LYS A 29 6.38 16.36 -4.90
C LYS A 29 6.56 16.85 -3.45
N LEU A 30 7.21 16.04 -2.63
CA LEU A 30 7.49 16.31 -1.21
C LEU A 30 9.00 16.51 -0.98
N LYS A 31 9.40 16.71 0.28
CA LYS A 31 10.81 16.78 0.66
C LYS A 31 11.52 15.50 0.24
N GLU A 32 12.61 15.63 -0.49
CA GLU A 32 13.40 14.49 -0.98
C GLU A 32 13.91 13.64 0.19
N LEU A 33 14.01 12.34 -0.07
CA LEU A 33 14.53 11.41 0.93
C LEU A 33 15.95 11.81 1.35
N PRO A 34 16.31 11.67 2.64
CA PRO A 34 17.67 11.94 3.13
C PRO A 34 18.74 11.16 2.36
N ILE A 35 18.36 9.98 1.86
CA ILE A 35 19.16 9.10 1.02
C ILE A 35 18.24 8.42 -0.01
N PRO A 36 18.74 8.06 -1.21
CA PRO A 36 17.99 7.23 -2.13
C PRO A 36 17.66 5.87 -1.50
N PHE A 37 16.47 5.35 -1.80
CA PHE A 37 16.03 4.03 -1.37
C PHE A 37 15.42 3.31 -2.56
N CYS A 38 15.76 2.04 -2.78
CA CYS A 38 14.96 1.14 -3.60
C CYS A 38 14.59 -0.12 -2.81
N GLN A 39 13.49 -0.77 -3.18
CA GLN A 39 12.95 -1.95 -2.49
C GLN A 39 12.67 -1.73 -0.99
N SER A 40 12.46 -0.47 -0.59
CA SER A 40 12.16 -0.11 0.78
C SER A 40 10.79 -0.64 1.21
N GLN A 41 10.60 -0.79 2.52
CA GLN A 41 9.32 -1.14 3.13
C GLN A 41 8.86 0.03 3.97
N CYS A 42 7.62 0.49 3.74
CA CYS A 42 7.04 1.62 4.46
C CYS A 42 5.85 1.16 5.30
N VAL A 43 5.80 1.62 6.55
CA VAL A 43 4.70 1.33 7.48
C VAL A 43 4.09 2.64 7.95
N PRO A 44 2.80 2.90 7.69
CA PRO A 44 2.12 4.09 8.20
C PRO A 44 1.83 3.93 9.69
N HIS A 45 1.92 5.04 10.42
CA HIS A 45 1.59 5.10 11.84
C HIS A 45 1.21 6.53 12.23
N LYS A 46 -0.09 6.79 12.41
CA LYS A 46 -0.65 8.13 12.65
C LYS A 46 -0.17 9.13 11.59
N HIS A 47 0.46 10.22 12.00
CA HIS A 47 1.05 11.24 11.12
C HIS A 47 2.48 10.90 10.67
N GLU A 48 2.89 9.64 10.76
CA GLU A 48 4.23 9.19 10.39
C GLU A 48 4.20 8.09 9.33
N ILE A 49 5.24 8.09 8.49
CA ILE A 49 5.55 6.98 7.58
C ILE A 49 6.94 6.49 7.95
N LEU A 50 7.03 5.25 8.44
CA LEU A 50 8.28 4.61 8.82
C LEU A 50 8.88 3.93 7.60
N ILE A 51 10.07 4.36 7.21
CA ILE A 51 10.84 3.83 6.09
C ILE A 51 11.89 2.88 6.68
N CYS A 52 11.75 1.59 6.39
CA CYS A 52 12.49 0.52 7.08
C CYS A 52 13.55 -0.12 6.17
N GLY A 53 14.66 0.59 5.95
CA GLY A 53 15.75 0.12 5.09
C GLY A 53 15.36 0.03 3.62
N GLY A 54 16.23 -0.56 2.81
CA GLY A 54 16.05 -0.81 1.37
C GLY A 54 17.16 -1.72 0.86
N ASN A 55 17.19 -1.98 -0.45
CA ASN A 55 18.28 -2.76 -1.05
C ASN A 55 19.64 -2.15 -0.65
N GLU A 56 20.48 -2.93 0.04
CA GLU A 56 21.79 -2.51 0.56
C GLU A 56 21.78 -1.33 1.53
N GLN A 57 20.61 -0.78 1.87
CA GLN A 57 20.48 0.38 2.75
C GLN A 57 19.86 0.03 4.09
N ARG A 58 20.67 0.19 5.16
CA ARG A 58 20.31 -0.22 6.52
C ARG A 58 19.54 0.84 7.32
N ALA A 59 19.65 2.12 6.96
CA ALA A 59 19.05 3.20 7.73
C ALA A 59 17.52 3.19 7.67
N CYS A 60 16.90 3.50 8.80
CA CYS A 60 15.47 3.65 8.96
C CYS A 60 15.14 5.10 9.33
N TYR A 61 14.06 5.63 8.76
CA TYR A 61 13.61 7.00 8.99
C TYR A 61 12.12 7.04 9.30
N SER A 62 11.70 8.02 10.11
CA SER A 62 10.30 8.42 10.24
C SER A 62 10.11 9.73 9.46
N TYR A 63 9.20 9.72 8.49
CA TYR A 63 8.72 10.91 7.82
C TYR A 63 7.43 11.39 8.48
N HIS A 64 7.38 12.64 8.92
CA HIS A 64 6.17 13.23 9.50
C HIS A 64 5.35 13.97 8.44
N THR A 65 4.12 13.52 8.21
CA THR A 65 3.26 13.99 7.11
C THR A 65 2.86 15.46 7.21
N LEU A 66 2.56 15.94 8.43
CA LEU A 66 2.23 17.35 8.68
C LEU A 66 3.46 18.28 8.63
N LYS A 67 4.60 17.82 9.15
CA LYS A 67 5.83 18.63 9.22
C LYS A 67 6.64 18.62 7.92
N ASN A 68 6.40 17.64 7.05
CA ASN A 68 7.19 17.41 5.84
C ASN A 68 8.69 17.27 6.14
N GLU A 69 9.02 16.54 7.21
CA GLU A 69 10.38 16.37 7.71
C GLU A 69 10.67 14.90 8.03
N TYR A 70 11.95 14.55 8.01
CA TYR A 70 12.45 13.23 8.36
C TYR A 70 13.23 13.28 9.67
N LYS A 71 13.12 12.21 10.44
CA LYS A 71 14.02 11.90 11.56
C LYS A 71 14.57 10.50 11.41
N PHE A 72 15.85 10.35 11.70
CA PHE A 72 16.48 9.04 11.79
C PHE A 72 15.89 8.24 12.96
N ILE A 73 15.68 6.94 12.75
CA ILE A 73 15.22 6.01 13.78
C ILE A 73 16.40 5.19 14.27
N CYS A 74 16.93 4.32 13.40
CA CYS A 74 18.08 3.45 13.66
C CYS A 74 18.58 2.83 12.34
N GLU A 75 19.53 1.91 12.44
CA GLU A 75 19.92 1.03 11.34
C GLU A 75 19.52 -0.42 11.63
N TYR A 76 19.32 -1.22 10.58
CA TYR A 76 19.40 -2.67 10.67
C TYR A 76 20.79 -3.12 11.16
N PRO A 77 20.95 -4.30 11.79
CA PRO A 77 22.25 -4.85 12.17
C PRO A 77 23.25 -4.89 11.00
N SER A 78 24.54 -4.75 11.27
CA SER A 78 25.59 -4.63 10.22
C SER A 78 25.82 -5.91 9.42
N ASP A 79 25.42 -7.05 9.98
CA ASP A 79 25.50 -8.38 9.40
C ASP A 79 24.24 -8.77 8.60
N VAL A 80 23.27 -7.86 8.46
CA VAL A 80 22.03 -8.06 7.71
C VAL A 80 22.13 -7.38 6.35
N GLU A 81 22.02 -8.19 5.30
CA GLU A 81 21.92 -7.72 3.92
C GLU A 81 20.46 -7.65 3.49
N LEU A 82 19.94 -6.43 3.32
CA LEU A 82 18.57 -6.22 2.88
C LEU A 82 18.48 -6.31 1.36
N LYS A 83 17.69 -7.27 0.88
CA LYS A 83 17.37 -7.42 -0.55
C LYS A 83 15.98 -7.99 -0.73
N GLY A 84 15.02 -7.12 -1.02
CA GLY A 84 13.60 -7.47 -1.14
C GLY A 84 13.03 -8.11 0.13
N HIS A 85 13.43 -7.61 1.31
CA HIS A 85 12.83 -8.00 2.59
C HIS A 85 11.39 -7.49 2.70
N CYS A 86 10.65 -8.01 3.67
CA CYS A 86 9.31 -7.56 4.01
C CYS A 86 9.26 -7.08 5.45
N VAL A 87 8.49 -6.02 5.70
CA VAL A 87 8.18 -5.52 7.04
C VAL A 87 6.67 -5.47 7.20
N VAL A 88 6.16 -6.04 8.29
CA VAL A 88 4.75 -6.03 8.64
C VAL A 88 4.54 -5.39 10.01
N LYS A 89 3.40 -4.73 10.20
CA LYS A 89 2.97 -4.15 11.48
C LYS A 89 2.24 -5.24 12.28
N LEU A 90 2.75 -5.60 13.45
CA LEU A 90 2.06 -6.49 14.38
C LEU A 90 0.96 -5.70 15.10
N GLU A 91 -0.27 -6.21 15.12
CA GLU A 91 -1.34 -5.59 15.89
C GLU A 91 -1.11 -5.77 17.39
N ASP A 92 -1.21 -4.67 18.14
CA ASP A 92 -1.23 -4.70 19.60
C ASP A 92 -2.63 -4.24 20.06
N ASN A 93 -3.47 -5.21 20.41
CA ASN A 93 -4.86 -4.96 20.82
C ASN A 93 -4.97 -4.09 22.09
N ASN A 94 -3.88 -3.92 22.84
CA ASN A 94 -3.92 -3.26 24.14
C ASN A 94 -3.66 -1.76 24.11
N ASN A 95 -3.42 -1.11 22.95
CA ASN A 95 -3.07 0.32 22.98
C ASN A 95 -3.27 1.11 21.67
N LYS A 96 -4.52 1.23 21.19
CA LYS A 96 -4.87 1.98 19.97
C LYS A 96 -4.46 3.47 19.99
N ASP A 97 -4.38 4.08 21.17
CA ASP A 97 -3.99 5.50 21.30
C ASP A 97 -2.48 5.71 21.50
N SER A 98 -1.70 4.63 21.61
CA SER A 98 -0.27 4.78 21.91
C SER A 98 0.53 5.30 20.71
N ASN A 99 1.61 6.04 21.00
CA ASN A 99 2.59 6.41 19.97
C ASN A 99 3.54 5.25 19.64
N GLN A 100 3.16 4.01 19.96
CA GLN A 100 3.97 2.82 19.85
C GLN A 100 3.37 1.84 18.85
N ILE A 101 4.24 1.13 18.13
CA ILE A 101 3.86 -0.04 17.30
C ILE A 101 4.96 -1.08 17.38
N THR A 102 4.64 -2.32 17.04
CA THR A 102 5.63 -3.37 16.86
C THR A 102 5.72 -3.75 15.39
N LEU A 103 6.93 -3.78 14.86
CA LEU A 103 7.24 -4.17 13.49
C LEU A 103 7.98 -5.50 13.48
N LEU A 104 7.66 -6.35 12.51
CA LEU A 104 8.38 -7.59 12.22
C LEU A 104 9.01 -7.48 10.83
N SER A 105 10.31 -7.75 10.73
CA SER A 105 11.08 -7.77 9.48
C SER A 105 11.59 -9.17 9.19
N ILE A 106 11.32 -9.66 7.98
CA ILE A 106 11.79 -10.96 7.49
C ILE A 106 12.52 -10.82 6.16
N GLY A 107 13.59 -11.57 5.97
CA GLY A 107 14.36 -11.56 4.73
C GLY A 107 15.58 -12.46 4.74
N GLY A 108 16.35 -12.40 3.66
CA GLY A 108 17.57 -13.19 3.46
C GLY A 108 17.33 -14.55 2.80
N SER A 109 18.37 -15.38 2.74
CA SER A 109 18.36 -16.68 2.07
C SER A 109 19.48 -17.58 2.63
N ARG A 110 19.77 -18.70 1.97
CA ARG A 110 20.98 -19.48 2.29
C ARG A 110 22.30 -18.75 1.98
N PHE A 111 22.26 -17.76 1.07
CA PHE A 111 23.44 -17.03 0.61
C PHE A 111 23.57 -15.64 1.21
N ARG A 112 22.50 -15.13 1.82
CA ARG A 112 22.46 -13.85 2.53
C ARG A 112 21.91 -14.12 3.89
N LYS A 113 22.62 -13.75 4.96
CA LYS A 113 22.23 -14.09 6.33
C LYS A 113 20.73 -13.85 6.54
N ARG A 114 19.99 -14.92 6.81
CA ARG A 114 18.57 -14.83 7.09
C ARG A 114 18.35 -14.07 8.39
N HIS A 115 17.34 -13.22 8.40
CA HIS A 115 16.96 -12.47 9.59
C HIS A 115 15.46 -12.55 9.85
N THR A 116 15.13 -12.51 11.13
CA THR A 116 13.79 -12.26 11.64
C THR A 116 13.97 -11.32 12.81
N LEU A 117 13.59 -10.06 12.60
CA LEU A 117 13.88 -8.97 13.52
C LEU A 117 12.57 -8.31 13.95
N MET A 118 12.52 -7.89 15.19
CA MET A 118 11.42 -7.14 15.75
C MET A 118 11.90 -5.75 16.13
N MET A 119 11.07 -4.74 15.91
CA MET A 119 11.28 -3.40 16.44
C MET A 119 10.03 -2.96 17.19
N LYS A 120 10.19 -2.64 18.48
CA LYS A 120 9.21 -1.83 19.20
C LYS A 120 9.51 -0.37 18.91
N TYR A 121 8.70 0.24 18.05
CA TYR A 121 8.83 1.63 17.68
C TYR A 121 8.04 2.52 18.65
N VAL A 122 8.63 3.65 19.03
CA VAL A 122 7.95 4.80 19.65
C VAL A 122 8.28 6.03 18.83
N SER A 123 7.26 6.82 18.52
CA SER A 123 7.39 8.08 17.77
C SER A 123 8.62 8.90 18.19
N VAL A 124 9.56 9.08 17.27
CA VAL A 124 10.74 9.97 17.42
C VAL A 124 10.36 11.47 17.40
N TRP A 125 9.07 11.75 17.23
CA TRP A 125 8.50 13.10 17.31
C TRP A 125 7.87 13.38 18.67
N SER A 126 7.71 12.35 19.51
CA SER A 126 7.23 12.48 20.88
C SER A 126 8.34 12.82 21.87
N ASN A 127 8.01 13.58 22.92
CA ASN A 127 8.94 13.93 24.01
C ASN A 127 9.36 12.72 24.87
N ILE A 128 8.73 11.55 24.68
CA ILE A 128 8.97 10.32 25.42
C ILE A 128 10.18 9.55 24.86
N SER A 129 10.49 9.74 23.58
CA SER A 129 11.54 9.00 22.86
C SER A 129 12.92 9.03 23.54
N ASN A 130 13.27 10.11 24.24
CA ASN A 130 14.56 10.26 24.92
C ASN A 130 14.72 9.42 26.21
N LYS A 131 13.68 8.75 26.70
CA LYS A 131 13.69 8.09 28.03
C LYS A 131 13.95 6.57 28.02
N LEU A 132 13.88 5.90 26.87
CA LEU A 132 13.87 4.42 26.83
C LEU A 132 14.90 3.89 25.80
N LYS A 133 16.04 3.39 26.30
CA LYS A 133 17.15 2.88 25.45
C LYS A 133 16.81 1.62 24.64
N THR A 134 15.69 0.95 24.93
CA THR A 134 15.32 -0.36 24.37
C THR A 134 14.35 -0.31 23.19
N TYR A 135 13.88 0.88 22.81
CA TYR A 135 12.96 1.07 21.67
C TYR A 135 13.71 1.57 20.44
N ASN A 136 13.03 1.58 19.30
CA ASN A 136 13.54 2.13 18.04
C ASN A 136 14.84 1.44 17.59
N GLN A 137 14.98 0.15 17.85
CA GLN A 137 16.10 -0.67 17.42
C GLN A 137 15.58 -2.02 16.92
N TRP A 138 16.25 -2.56 15.91
CA TRP A 138 16.00 -3.92 15.47
C TRP A 138 16.68 -4.90 16.41
N VAL A 139 15.89 -5.76 17.06
CA VAL A 139 16.36 -6.85 17.91
C VAL A 139 15.94 -8.20 17.31
N PRO A 140 16.63 -9.31 17.60
CA PRO A 140 16.16 -10.64 17.21
C PRO A 140 14.71 -10.88 17.66
N PHE A 141 13.89 -11.43 16.78
CA PHE A 141 12.58 -11.93 17.19
C PHE A 141 12.76 -13.21 18.00
N THR A 142 12.13 -13.30 19.18
CA THR A 142 12.39 -14.38 20.14
C THR A 142 11.10 -14.99 20.66
N ASP A 143 11.17 -16.26 21.05
CA ASP A 143 10.10 -16.92 21.78
C ASP A 143 9.99 -16.44 23.24
N ASN A 144 9.05 -17.03 23.99
CA ASN A 144 8.82 -16.72 25.41
C ASN A 144 9.99 -17.07 26.35
N ARG A 145 11.01 -17.80 25.85
CA ARG A 145 12.23 -18.15 26.57
C ARG A 145 13.44 -17.33 26.10
N ASN A 146 13.21 -16.32 25.27
CA ASN A 146 14.23 -15.48 24.62
C ASN A 146 15.13 -16.23 23.61
N TYR A 147 14.67 -17.36 23.05
CA TYR A 147 15.38 -18.02 21.96
C TYR A 147 15.05 -17.35 20.62
N PRO A 148 16.06 -16.98 19.81
CA PRO A 148 15.83 -16.40 18.50
C PRO A 148 15.03 -17.31 17.58
N ILE A 149 13.97 -16.77 17.00
CA ILE A 149 13.14 -17.41 15.99
C ILE A 149 13.61 -16.93 14.63
N ILE A 150 13.84 -17.86 13.71
CA ILE A 150 14.18 -17.55 12.31
C ILE A 150 13.08 -18.11 11.42
N ILE A 151 12.32 -17.21 10.78
CA ILE A 151 11.22 -17.58 9.88
C ILE A 151 11.80 -17.93 8.50
N GLY A 152 11.64 -19.19 8.12
CA GLY A 152 12.01 -19.77 6.82
C GLY A 152 12.85 -21.04 6.96
N ARG A 153 12.84 -21.92 5.95
CA ARG A 153 13.61 -23.19 5.94
C ARG A 153 14.95 -23.02 5.24
N LYS A 154 15.93 -23.89 5.51
CA LYS A 154 17.34 -23.72 5.09
C LYS A 154 17.53 -23.25 3.63
N ASP A 155 16.80 -23.83 2.69
CA ASP A 155 16.94 -23.53 1.26
C ASP A 155 15.99 -22.45 0.72
N ASP A 156 15.06 -21.95 1.54
CA ASP A 156 14.14 -20.89 1.10
C ASP A 156 14.90 -19.58 0.79
N SER A 157 14.47 -18.86 -0.23
CA SER A 157 15.03 -17.56 -0.61
C SER A 157 13.97 -16.48 -0.50
N TYR A 158 14.09 -15.56 0.46
CA TYR A 158 13.15 -14.46 0.66
C TYR A 158 13.51 -13.21 -0.15
N LEU A 159 14.00 -13.43 -1.37
CA LEU A 159 14.29 -12.36 -2.31
C LEU A 159 12.99 -11.82 -2.90
N GLY A 160 12.57 -10.62 -2.49
CA GLY A 160 11.32 -10.01 -2.94
C GLY A 160 10.09 -10.70 -2.31
N VAL A 161 10.25 -11.16 -1.06
CA VAL A 161 9.19 -11.75 -0.24
C VAL A 161 8.09 -10.72 0.04
N ARG A 162 6.84 -11.18 0.12
CA ARG A 162 5.72 -10.41 0.65
C ARG A 162 5.07 -11.18 1.78
N ALA A 163 4.51 -10.46 2.73
CA ALA A 163 3.76 -11.06 3.80
C ALA A 163 2.59 -10.17 4.22
N VAL A 164 1.51 -10.81 4.65
CA VAL A 164 0.35 -10.15 5.24
C VAL A 164 -0.04 -10.90 6.51
N ILE A 165 -0.64 -10.19 7.46
CA ILE A 165 -1.14 -10.77 8.71
C ILE A 165 -2.65 -10.91 8.58
N GLY A 166 -3.15 -12.09 8.91
CA GLY A 166 -4.57 -12.40 9.01
C GLY A 166 -4.77 -13.54 9.99
N GLY A 167 -5.70 -14.44 9.66
CA GLY A 167 -6.21 -15.42 10.60
C GLY A 167 -7.34 -14.84 11.44
N SER A 168 -8.17 -15.71 11.99
CA SER A 168 -9.34 -15.33 12.78
C SER A 168 -9.02 -14.37 13.93
N ASN A 169 -7.82 -14.50 14.49
CA ASN A 169 -7.28 -13.68 15.57
C ASN A 169 -6.05 -12.84 15.17
N ASN A 170 -5.85 -12.51 13.89
CA ASN A 170 -4.67 -11.76 13.40
C ASN A 170 -3.32 -12.36 13.84
N HIS A 171 -3.27 -13.69 13.93
CA HIS A 171 -2.14 -14.46 14.46
C HIS A 171 -1.40 -15.24 13.36
N LEU A 172 -1.90 -15.23 12.12
CA LEU A 172 -1.30 -15.95 11.01
C LEU A 172 -0.55 -14.98 10.10
N LEU A 173 0.73 -15.29 9.89
CA LEU A 173 1.58 -14.62 8.92
C LEU A 173 1.59 -15.45 7.63
N PHE A 174 0.94 -14.93 6.60
CA PHE A 174 0.98 -15.50 5.25
C PHE A 174 2.18 -14.95 4.51
N ILE A 175 3.09 -15.80 4.05
CA ILE A 175 4.37 -15.43 3.46
C ILE A 175 4.46 -15.99 2.05
N THR A 176 4.60 -15.13 1.06
CA THR A 176 4.78 -15.50 -0.36
C THR A 176 6.18 -15.14 -0.84
N TYR A 177 6.84 -16.07 -1.51
CA TYR A 177 8.25 -15.94 -1.87
C TYR A 177 8.59 -16.75 -3.15
N PRO A 178 9.79 -16.53 -3.75
CA PRO A 178 10.22 -17.20 -4.97
C PRO A 178 9.96 -18.70 -5.04
N SER A 179 9.87 -19.21 -6.27
CA SER A 179 9.46 -20.58 -6.60
C SER A 179 7.99 -20.86 -6.25
N ASN A 180 7.16 -19.83 -6.40
CA ASN A 180 5.71 -19.91 -6.29
C ASN A 180 5.22 -20.39 -4.92
N ASN A 181 5.98 -20.13 -3.86
CA ASN A 181 5.67 -20.66 -2.54
C ASN A 181 4.81 -19.70 -1.73
N ILE A 182 3.87 -20.26 -0.99
CA ILE A 182 3.16 -19.61 0.11
C ILE A 182 3.32 -20.45 1.38
N SER A 183 3.51 -19.80 2.53
CA SER A 183 3.61 -20.45 3.83
C SER A 183 2.76 -19.73 4.87
N VAL A 184 2.24 -20.49 5.83
CA VAL A 184 1.50 -19.97 6.98
C VAL A 184 2.34 -20.19 8.22
N PHE A 185 2.68 -19.12 8.90
CA PHE A 185 3.40 -19.13 10.16
C PHE A 185 2.52 -18.56 11.26
N ASP A 186 2.38 -19.29 12.37
CA ASP A 186 1.63 -18.85 13.53
C ASP A 186 2.51 -17.99 14.44
N LEU A 187 2.12 -16.73 14.61
CA LEU A 187 2.82 -15.74 15.42
C LEU A 187 2.69 -15.97 16.93
N ASN A 188 1.73 -16.78 17.38
CA ASN A 188 1.53 -17.11 18.79
C ASN A 188 2.32 -18.36 19.20
N THR A 189 2.29 -19.40 18.36
CA THR A 189 3.01 -20.66 18.64
C THR A 189 4.43 -20.69 18.09
N PHE A 190 4.77 -19.72 17.22
CA PHE A 190 6.05 -19.61 16.54
C PHE A 190 6.38 -20.83 15.65
N GLN A 191 5.36 -21.41 15.02
CA GLN A 191 5.49 -22.62 14.18
C GLN A 191 4.91 -22.41 12.79
N PHE A 192 5.46 -23.12 11.80
CA PHE A 192 4.83 -23.24 10.49
C PHE A 192 3.64 -24.19 10.58
N ILE A 193 2.49 -23.73 10.09
CA ILE A 193 1.27 -24.54 10.00
C ILE A 193 1.23 -25.26 8.65
N GLN A 194 1.48 -24.54 7.57
CA GLN A 194 1.31 -25.07 6.22
C GLN A 194 2.29 -24.46 5.22
N HIS A 195 2.69 -25.26 4.25
CA HIS A 195 3.42 -24.82 3.06
C HIS A 195 2.65 -25.26 1.81
N HIS A 196 2.60 -24.40 0.80
CA HIS A 196 1.93 -24.70 -0.46
C HIS A 196 2.66 -24.05 -1.63
N THR A 197 2.54 -24.67 -2.80
CA THR A 197 3.08 -24.13 -4.06
C THR A 197 1.91 -23.69 -4.93
N LEU A 198 1.82 -22.39 -5.17
CA LEU A 198 0.82 -21.76 -6.01
C LEU A 198 1.01 -22.20 -7.47
N SER A 199 -0.09 -22.54 -8.15
CA SER A 199 -0.07 -22.90 -9.58
C SER A 199 0.06 -21.62 -10.43
N THR A 200 1.29 -21.23 -10.75
CA THR A 200 1.60 -20.03 -11.56
C THR A 200 2.65 -20.34 -12.62
N ASP A 201 2.49 -19.72 -13.80
CA ASP A 201 3.45 -19.86 -14.91
C ASP A 201 4.67 -18.93 -14.75
N SER A 202 4.58 -17.96 -13.83
CA SER A 202 5.61 -16.97 -13.55
C SER A 202 6.10 -17.08 -12.12
N ASP A 203 7.42 -16.97 -11.95
CA ASP A 203 8.06 -16.91 -10.64
C ASP A 203 7.62 -15.67 -9.83
N ILE A 204 7.01 -15.90 -8.67
CA ILE A 204 6.47 -14.84 -7.81
C ILE A 204 7.57 -14.18 -6.98
N ARG A 205 7.92 -12.93 -7.32
CA ARG A 205 8.84 -12.09 -6.52
C ARG A 205 8.59 -10.63 -6.82
N TYR A 206 8.75 -9.78 -5.79
CA TYR A 206 8.43 -8.35 -5.89
C TYR A 206 7.02 -8.12 -6.44
N HIS A 207 6.10 -8.97 -6.01
CA HIS A 207 4.72 -9.04 -6.49
C HIS A 207 3.79 -8.19 -5.60
N CYS A 208 2.54 -7.98 -6.07
CA CYS A 208 1.45 -7.48 -5.24
C CYS A 208 0.91 -8.64 -4.41
N PHE A 209 0.83 -8.45 -3.10
CA PHE A 209 0.17 -9.40 -2.20
C PHE A 209 -0.61 -8.61 -1.16
N VAL A 210 -1.93 -8.79 -1.16
CA VAL A 210 -2.84 -8.06 -0.28
C VAL A 210 -3.82 -9.01 0.37
N LEU A 211 -4.18 -8.74 1.62
CA LEU A 211 -5.29 -9.38 2.30
C LEU A 211 -6.57 -8.58 2.00
N LYS A 212 -7.64 -9.26 1.63
CA LYS A 212 -8.94 -8.62 1.39
C LYS A 212 -9.56 -8.26 2.73
N SER A 213 -9.86 -6.98 2.94
CA SER A 213 -10.60 -6.53 4.12
C SER A 213 -12.07 -6.91 3.99
N GLU A 214 -12.65 -7.54 5.01
CA GLU A 214 -14.09 -7.68 5.12
C GLU A 214 -14.70 -6.30 5.45
N ASN A 215 -15.43 -5.71 4.51
CA ASN A 215 -16.12 -4.43 4.73
C ASN A 215 -17.05 -4.53 5.95
N GLY A 216 -16.94 -3.56 6.88
CA GLY A 216 -17.68 -3.52 8.14
C GLY A 216 -19.22 -3.55 8.02
N GLN A 217 -19.79 -3.28 6.84
CA GLN A 217 -21.23 -3.40 6.60
C GLN A 217 -21.74 -4.84 6.46
N ARG A 218 -20.86 -5.85 6.27
CA ARG A 218 -21.27 -7.27 6.25
C ARG A 218 -21.27 -7.95 7.62
N GLN A 219 -20.81 -7.27 8.67
CA GLN A 219 -20.79 -7.82 10.04
C GLN A 219 -22.20 -8.09 10.60
N GLU A 220 -23.24 -7.43 10.10
CA GLU A 220 -24.59 -7.60 10.65
C GLU A 220 -25.39 -8.79 10.08
N MET A 221 -25.00 -9.39 8.94
CA MET A 221 -25.85 -10.40 8.28
C MET A 221 -25.26 -11.82 8.17
N MET A 222 -24.01 -12.09 8.59
CA MET A 222 -23.51 -13.48 8.70
C MET A 222 -22.59 -13.66 9.90
N LYS A 223 -23.19 -13.74 11.11
CA LYS A 223 -22.54 -14.35 12.29
C LYS A 223 -22.51 -15.88 12.17
N THR A 224 -21.83 -16.40 11.15
CA THR A 224 -21.52 -17.83 11.05
C THR A 224 -20.02 -18.01 10.84
N ASN A 225 -19.28 -18.02 11.95
CA ASN A 225 -18.03 -18.76 12.29
C ASN A 225 -16.97 -19.11 11.22
N LYS A 226 -16.88 -18.46 10.06
CA LYS A 226 -15.78 -18.66 9.11
C LYS A 226 -15.24 -17.35 8.58
N GLN A 227 -14.20 -16.83 9.23
CA GLN A 227 -13.32 -15.83 8.64
C GLN A 227 -12.42 -16.55 7.63
N ASN A 228 -12.88 -16.67 6.39
CA ASN A 228 -12.04 -17.17 5.31
C ASN A 228 -11.04 -16.08 4.94
N ASN A 229 -9.76 -16.34 5.17
CA ASN A 229 -8.69 -15.43 4.77
C ASN A 229 -8.60 -15.43 3.25
N GLN A 230 -9.11 -14.37 2.61
CA GLN A 230 -9.00 -14.15 1.18
C GLN A 230 -7.84 -13.21 0.89
N MET A 231 -6.90 -13.66 0.08
CA MET A 231 -5.73 -12.90 -0.34
C MET A 231 -5.73 -12.77 -1.86
N LEU A 232 -5.19 -11.67 -2.37
CA LEU A 232 -5.01 -11.45 -3.80
C LEU A 232 -3.53 -11.32 -4.10
N LEU A 233 -3.09 -12.03 -5.14
CA LEU A 233 -1.72 -11.98 -5.63
C LEU A 233 -1.73 -11.62 -7.11
N PHE A 234 -0.95 -10.61 -7.47
CA PHE A 234 -0.67 -10.29 -8.87
C PHE A 234 0.83 -10.28 -9.08
N CYS A 235 1.32 -10.83 -10.20
CA CYS A 235 2.73 -10.81 -10.59
C CYS A 235 2.86 -11.18 -12.06
N LYS A 236 3.35 -10.27 -12.91
CA LYS A 236 3.38 -10.49 -14.36
C LYS A 236 2.00 -10.95 -14.85
N ASN A 237 1.93 -12.01 -15.64
CA ASN A 237 0.70 -12.58 -16.19
C ASN A 237 -0.08 -13.45 -15.19
N THR A 238 0.37 -13.54 -13.94
CA THR A 238 -0.30 -14.29 -12.88
C THR A 238 -1.18 -13.36 -12.06
N GLY A 239 -2.47 -13.68 -11.99
CA GLY A 239 -3.42 -13.12 -11.02
C GLY A 239 -4.07 -14.27 -10.25
N LEU A 240 -4.10 -14.20 -8.92
CA LEU A 240 -4.66 -15.25 -8.06
C LEU A 240 -5.55 -14.66 -6.97
N SER A 241 -6.71 -15.28 -6.78
CA SER A 241 -7.48 -15.22 -5.54
C SER A 241 -7.15 -16.47 -4.72
N ILE A 242 -6.62 -16.27 -3.52
CA ILE A 242 -6.14 -17.34 -2.65
C ILE A 242 -7.00 -17.31 -1.39
N GLU A 243 -7.74 -18.38 -1.15
CA GLU A 243 -8.51 -18.58 0.08
C GLU A 243 -7.78 -19.57 0.98
N TYR A 244 -7.75 -19.29 2.27
CA TYR A 244 -7.22 -20.20 3.28
C TYR A 244 -8.30 -20.55 4.32
N ASP A 245 -8.60 -21.85 4.42
CA ASP A 245 -9.47 -22.42 5.45
C ASP A 245 -8.59 -22.77 6.67
N GLU A 246 -8.76 -22.00 7.76
CA GLU A 246 -7.97 -22.09 8.98
C GLU A 246 -8.20 -23.40 9.76
N ASP A 247 -9.41 -23.97 9.70
CA ASP A 247 -9.73 -25.22 10.40
C ASP A 247 -9.04 -26.42 9.73
N LYS A 248 -9.01 -26.40 8.40
CA LYS A 248 -8.48 -27.52 7.61
C LYS A 248 -7.02 -27.33 7.20
N ASN A 249 -6.48 -26.11 7.31
CA ASN A 249 -5.16 -25.71 6.82
C ASN A 249 -4.98 -25.97 5.30
N ILE A 250 -6.02 -25.68 4.52
CA ILE A 250 -6.04 -25.93 3.06
C ILE A 250 -6.16 -24.61 2.31
N PHE A 251 -5.37 -24.48 1.25
CA PHE A 251 -5.48 -23.40 0.28
C PHE A 251 -6.43 -23.77 -0.86
N GLN A 252 -7.25 -22.81 -1.30
CA GLN A 252 -8.00 -22.87 -2.55
C GLN A 252 -7.60 -21.66 -3.39
N CYS A 253 -7.23 -21.90 -4.65
CA CYS A 253 -6.71 -20.85 -5.53
C CYS A 253 -7.56 -20.76 -6.80
N HIS A 254 -7.91 -19.54 -7.19
CA HIS A 254 -8.62 -19.23 -8.42
C HIS A 254 -7.82 -18.22 -9.24
N GLN A 255 -7.69 -18.48 -10.54
CA GLN A 255 -7.03 -17.56 -11.45
C GLN A 255 -7.88 -16.30 -11.63
N LEU A 256 -7.21 -15.15 -11.66
CA LEU A 256 -7.80 -13.86 -11.95
C LEU A 256 -7.21 -13.33 -13.26
N PRO A 257 -8.03 -12.64 -14.09
CA PRO A 257 -7.53 -11.99 -15.28
C PRO A 257 -6.48 -10.93 -14.90
N VAL A 258 -5.49 -10.78 -15.77
CA VAL A 258 -4.50 -9.70 -15.73
C VAL A 258 -4.54 -8.98 -17.07
N CYS A 259 -4.61 -7.65 -17.09
CA CYS A 259 -4.60 -6.92 -18.35
C CYS A 259 -3.19 -6.91 -18.98
N ASP A 260 -3.14 -6.90 -20.31
CA ASP A 260 -1.89 -7.01 -21.08
C ASP A 260 -0.89 -5.90 -20.76
N ASP A 261 -1.40 -4.69 -20.47
CA ASP A 261 -0.57 -3.52 -20.15
C ASP A 261 0.34 -3.74 -18.92
N ILE A 262 -0.12 -4.51 -17.93
CA ILE A 262 0.64 -4.80 -16.70
C ILE A 262 1.21 -6.22 -16.67
N ALA A 263 0.70 -7.12 -17.50
CA ALA A 263 1.02 -8.56 -17.48
C ALA A 263 2.52 -8.87 -17.67
N SER A 264 3.32 -7.96 -18.24
CA SER A 264 4.77 -8.18 -18.39
C SER A 264 5.61 -7.68 -17.21
N PHE A 265 5.01 -7.00 -16.24
CA PHE A 265 5.72 -6.26 -15.19
C PHE A 265 5.61 -6.89 -13.80
N ASN A 266 6.64 -6.67 -12.99
CA ASN A 266 6.60 -6.80 -11.54
C ASN A 266 7.27 -5.55 -10.91
N ARG A 267 7.58 -5.57 -9.60
CA ARG A 267 8.30 -4.47 -8.92
C ARG A 267 7.56 -3.12 -9.00
N TYR A 268 6.25 -3.13 -9.18
CA TYR A 268 5.42 -1.94 -9.02
C TYR A 268 5.26 -1.63 -7.52
N ALA A 269 5.00 -0.36 -7.22
CA ALA A 269 4.41 0.00 -5.94
C ALA A 269 2.89 -0.30 -6.01
N TYR A 270 2.31 -0.72 -4.89
CA TYR A 270 0.87 -1.00 -4.84
C TYR A 270 0.28 -0.63 -3.48
N VAL A 271 -1.02 -0.35 -3.47
CA VAL A 271 -1.79 -0.14 -2.23
C VAL A 271 -3.21 -0.65 -2.45
N CYS A 272 -3.75 -1.34 -1.45
CA CYS A 272 -5.16 -1.73 -1.43
C CYS A 272 -5.96 -0.69 -0.66
N ILE A 273 -7.02 -0.16 -1.25
CA ILE A 273 -7.91 0.84 -0.67
C ILE A 273 -9.32 0.34 -0.92
N ASN A 274 -10.03 -0.04 0.15
CA ASN A 274 -11.34 -0.68 0.05
C ASN A 274 -11.30 -1.90 -0.90
N ASP A 275 -12.17 -1.92 -1.89
CA ASP A 275 -12.28 -2.97 -2.90
C ASP A 275 -11.45 -2.67 -4.17
N VAL A 276 -10.41 -1.84 -4.06
CA VAL A 276 -9.58 -1.42 -5.19
C VAL A 276 -8.10 -1.62 -4.85
N ILE A 277 -7.33 -2.14 -5.80
CA ILE A 277 -5.86 -2.16 -5.74
C ILE A 277 -5.30 -1.21 -6.77
N LEU A 278 -4.51 -0.24 -6.33
CA LEU A 278 -3.78 0.68 -7.20
C LEU A 278 -2.36 0.19 -7.38
N PHE A 279 -1.87 0.25 -8.63
CA PHE A 279 -0.53 -0.13 -9.03
C PHE A 279 0.17 1.06 -9.67
N PHE A 280 1.39 1.36 -9.24
CA PHE A 280 2.17 2.49 -9.71
C PHE A 280 3.48 2.01 -10.32
N GLY A 281 3.66 2.28 -11.62
CA GLY A 281 4.88 1.97 -12.35
C GLY A 281 5.13 0.47 -12.50
N GLY A 282 6.33 0.03 -12.12
CA GLY A 282 6.78 -1.35 -12.30
C GLY A 282 7.70 -1.52 -13.51
N GLY A 283 8.32 -2.68 -13.62
CA GLY A 283 9.30 -2.91 -14.67
C GLY A 283 9.59 -4.38 -14.92
N ASN A 284 10.34 -4.61 -16.00
CA ASN A 284 10.92 -5.89 -16.37
C ASN A 284 12.34 -5.67 -16.89
N SER A 285 12.97 -6.69 -17.47
CA SER A 285 14.35 -6.58 -17.96
C SER A 285 14.53 -5.64 -19.16
N ARG A 286 13.44 -5.18 -19.80
CA ARG A 286 13.46 -4.40 -21.04
C ARG A 286 12.84 -3.01 -20.89
N ALA A 287 11.82 -2.86 -20.06
CA ALA A 287 11.04 -1.64 -19.94
C ALA A 287 10.62 -1.37 -18.50
N ILE A 288 10.50 -0.08 -18.18
CA ILE A 288 9.98 0.43 -16.91
C ILE A 288 8.77 1.30 -17.23
N SER A 289 7.68 1.06 -16.51
CA SER A 289 6.41 1.75 -16.69
C SER A 289 6.34 3.00 -15.81
N LYS A 290 5.56 3.98 -16.28
CA LYS A 290 5.07 5.12 -15.49
C LYS A 290 3.55 5.08 -15.32
N LEU A 291 2.89 4.05 -15.87
CA LEU A 291 1.44 3.94 -15.86
C LEU A 291 0.93 3.67 -14.44
N VAL A 292 -0.34 4.05 -14.23
CA VAL A 292 -1.08 3.74 -13.02
C VAL A 292 -2.23 2.83 -13.43
N HIS A 293 -2.32 1.67 -12.80
CA HIS A 293 -3.38 0.70 -13.05
C HIS A 293 -4.23 0.52 -11.81
N GLU A 294 -5.48 0.16 -12.04
CA GLU A 294 -6.45 -0.21 -11.03
C GLU A 294 -6.89 -1.65 -11.27
N TYR A 295 -7.03 -2.41 -10.20
CA TYR A 295 -7.83 -3.62 -10.18
C TYR A 295 -9.00 -3.46 -9.20
N SER A 296 -10.23 -3.54 -9.72
CA SER A 296 -11.46 -3.57 -8.94
C SER A 296 -11.72 -5.00 -8.46
N ILE A 297 -11.63 -5.21 -7.15
CA ILE A 297 -11.83 -6.51 -6.49
C ILE A 297 -13.28 -6.98 -6.64
N ARG A 298 -14.25 -6.05 -6.54
CA ARG A 298 -15.68 -6.37 -6.68
C ARG A 298 -16.05 -6.77 -8.10
N GLU A 299 -15.53 -6.03 -9.08
CA GLU A 299 -15.89 -6.25 -10.48
C GLU A 299 -15.00 -7.28 -11.19
N ASN A 300 -13.88 -7.66 -10.58
CA ASN A 300 -12.83 -8.47 -11.20
C ASN A 300 -12.37 -7.86 -12.53
N LYS A 301 -12.12 -6.55 -12.53
CA LYS A 301 -11.76 -5.79 -13.74
C LYS A 301 -10.54 -4.93 -13.53
N TRP A 302 -9.80 -4.78 -14.62
CA TRP A 302 -8.67 -3.85 -14.70
C TRP A 302 -9.07 -2.56 -15.39
N MET A 303 -8.46 -1.46 -14.95
CA MET A 303 -8.50 -0.17 -15.62
C MET A 303 -7.09 0.43 -15.65
N THR A 304 -6.76 1.13 -16.73
CA THR A 304 -5.53 1.93 -16.83
C THR A 304 -5.90 3.40 -16.79
N PHE A 305 -5.31 4.17 -15.88
CA PHE A 305 -5.56 5.61 -15.79
C PHE A 305 -4.81 6.38 -16.87
N GLN A 306 -5.42 7.47 -17.35
CA GLN A 306 -4.72 8.46 -18.20
C GLN A 306 -3.68 9.25 -17.42
N ASN A 307 -3.93 9.50 -16.13
CA ASN A 307 -2.99 10.15 -15.23
C ASN A 307 -1.86 9.17 -14.89
N THR A 308 -0.63 9.57 -15.15
CA THR A 308 0.57 8.73 -15.00
C THR A 308 1.54 9.31 -13.97
N LEU A 309 2.48 8.48 -13.51
CA LEU A 309 3.60 8.96 -12.72
C LEU A 309 4.42 10.00 -13.52
N PRO A 310 5.01 11.01 -12.86
CA PRO A 310 5.82 12.04 -13.54
C PRO A 310 7.02 11.46 -14.31
N SER A 311 7.54 10.31 -13.89
CA SER A 311 8.63 9.58 -14.52
C SER A 311 8.42 8.07 -14.38
N THR A 312 9.11 7.30 -15.21
CA THR A 312 9.20 5.83 -15.06
C THR A 312 9.79 5.48 -13.71
N LEU A 313 9.19 4.51 -13.03
CA LEU A 313 9.57 4.17 -11.66
C LEU A 313 9.25 2.70 -11.36
N HIS A 314 10.20 1.99 -10.79
CA HIS A 314 10.03 0.61 -10.29
C HIS A 314 10.79 0.44 -8.98
N ASP A 315 10.55 -0.67 -8.28
CA ASP A 315 11.13 -0.97 -6.97
C ASP A 315 10.87 0.14 -5.92
N CYS A 316 9.85 0.97 -6.14
CA CYS A 316 9.34 1.93 -5.17
C CYS A 316 8.30 1.27 -4.26
N VAL A 317 7.90 1.98 -3.21
CA VAL A 317 6.83 1.55 -2.29
C VAL A 317 5.71 2.57 -2.29
N ALA A 318 4.47 2.08 -2.28
CA ALA A 318 3.28 2.88 -2.04
C ALA A 318 2.73 2.55 -0.64
N THR A 319 2.25 3.57 0.06
CA THR A 319 1.62 3.40 1.37
C THR A 319 0.48 4.39 1.55
N LEU A 320 -0.63 3.94 2.13
CA LEU A 320 -1.77 4.79 2.48
C LEU A 320 -1.51 5.40 3.86
N SER A 321 -1.65 6.72 3.96
CA SER A 321 -1.62 7.41 5.25
C SER A 321 -2.86 7.09 6.09
N GLU A 322 -2.66 6.86 7.39
CA GLU A 322 -3.75 6.58 8.33
C GLU A 322 -4.65 7.81 8.58
N GLU A 323 -4.15 9.03 8.31
CA GLU A 323 -4.77 10.27 8.82
C GLU A 323 -5.18 11.28 7.74
N ASP A 324 -4.48 11.34 6.60
CA ASP A 324 -4.67 12.41 5.62
C ASP A 324 -5.22 11.97 4.26
N ASN A 325 -5.61 10.69 4.13
CA ASN A 325 -6.21 10.12 2.91
C ASN A 325 -5.37 10.38 1.63
N HIS A 326 -4.05 10.29 1.77
CA HIS A 326 -3.10 10.34 0.66
C HIS A 326 -2.37 9.00 0.52
N VAL A 327 -2.11 8.63 -0.74
CA VAL A 327 -1.15 7.59 -1.09
C VAL A 327 0.21 8.25 -1.27
N TYR A 328 1.20 7.75 -0.56
CA TYR A 328 2.59 8.17 -0.62
C TYR A 328 3.39 7.18 -1.45
N ILE A 329 4.18 7.68 -2.40
CA ILE A 329 5.08 6.89 -3.25
C ILE A 329 6.51 7.32 -2.94
N ILE A 330 7.31 6.35 -2.50
CA ILE A 330 8.61 6.59 -1.89
C ILE A 330 9.69 5.73 -2.56
N GLY A 331 10.83 6.34 -2.87
CA GLY A 331 12.02 5.69 -3.41
C GLY A 331 11.85 5.16 -4.83
N GLY A 332 12.55 4.06 -5.12
CA GLY A 332 12.56 3.35 -6.39
C GLY A 332 13.81 3.60 -7.23
N GLN A 333 13.75 3.11 -8.46
CA GLN A 333 14.77 3.27 -9.49
C GLN A 333 14.15 3.81 -10.78
N ASN A 334 14.92 4.65 -11.48
CA ASN A 334 14.54 5.19 -12.79
C ASN A 334 14.91 4.26 -13.95
N ASP A 335 14.68 4.71 -15.18
CA ASP A 335 15.03 4.05 -16.44
C ASP A 335 16.52 3.73 -16.62
N LYS A 336 17.40 4.38 -15.86
CA LYS A 336 18.86 4.14 -15.84
C LYS A 336 19.28 3.20 -14.71
N ASN A 337 18.33 2.54 -14.04
CA ASN A 337 18.55 1.72 -12.84
C ASN A 337 19.25 2.47 -11.69
N LYS A 338 19.15 3.81 -11.67
CA LYS A 338 19.70 4.63 -10.59
C LYS A 338 18.64 4.78 -9.51
N GLU A 339 19.03 4.54 -8.26
CA GLU A 339 18.17 4.83 -7.11
C GLU A 339 17.84 6.32 -7.04
N VAL A 340 16.59 6.62 -6.73
CA VAL A 340 16.08 8.00 -6.70
C VAL A 340 15.54 8.35 -5.32
N SER A 341 15.69 9.62 -4.93
CA SER A 341 15.13 10.17 -3.68
C SER A 341 13.66 10.58 -3.83
N THR A 342 12.91 9.92 -4.72
CA THR A 342 11.51 10.23 -5.01
C THR A 342 10.69 10.14 -3.75
N HIS A 343 9.97 11.22 -3.45
CA HIS A 343 8.91 11.23 -2.47
C HIS A 343 7.80 12.12 -2.99
N MET A 344 6.65 11.53 -3.24
CA MET A 344 5.48 12.24 -3.73
C MET A 344 4.23 11.66 -3.08
N LYS A 345 3.15 12.43 -3.11
CA LYS A 345 1.84 11.99 -2.66
C LYS A 345 0.75 12.32 -3.65
N THR A 346 -0.32 11.55 -3.61
CA THR A 346 -1.54 11.76 -4.38
C THR A 346 -2.75 11.53 -3.49
N LYS A 347 -3.84 12.26 -3.73
CA LYS A 347 -5.07 12.09 -2.95
C LYS A 347 -5.79 10.83 -3.40
N VAL A 348 -6.28 10.03 -2.46
CA VAL A 348 -7.01 8.78 -2.79
C VAL A 348 -8.20 9.05 -3.72
N ARG A 349 -8.96 10.12 -3.45
CA ARG A 349 -10.13 10.54 -4.25
C ARG A 349 -9.87 10.77 -5.74
N VAL A 350 -8.61 10.94 -6.15
CA VAL A 350 -8.23 11.06 -7.58
C VAL A 350 -8.40 9.73 -8.29
N TRP A 351 -8.22 8.63 -7.55
CA TRP A 351 -8.22 7.27 -8.07
C TRP A 351 -9.51 6.54 -7.72
N ASP A 352 -10.05 6.79 -6.52
CA ASP A 352 -11.34 6.25 -6.08
C ASP A 352 -12.33 7.41 -5.79
N PRO A 353 -13.17 7.81 -6.78
CA PRO A 353 -14.15 8.86 -6.60
C PRO A 353 -15.21 8.55 -5.53
N SER A 354 -15.39 7.29 -5.12
CA SER A 354 -16.32 6.94 -4.03
C SER A 354 -15.92 7.58 -2.70
N GLN A 355 -14.66 7.99 -2.56
CA GLN A 355 -14.12 8.70 -1.39
C GLN A 355 -14.40 10.20 -1.37
N LEU A 356 -15.14 10.75 -2.35
CA LEU A 356 -15.52 12.16 -2.36
C LEU A 356 -16.60 12.43 -1.31
N SER A 357 -16.45 13.53 -0.55
CA SER A 357 -17.50 13.97 0.38
C SER A 357 -18.72 14.53 -0.38
N GLN A 358 -19.90 14.52 0.25
CA GLN A 358 -21.12 15.10 -0.33
C GLN A 358 -20.93 16.57 -0.79
N LYS A 359 -20.15 17.36 -0.06
CA LYS A 359 -19.83 18.75 -0.45
C LYS A 359 -19.01 18.78 -1.73
N GLU A 360 -18.04 17.89 -1.88
CA GLU A 360 -17.19 17.82 -3.07
C GLU A 360 -17.96 17.29 -4.27
N PHE A 361 -18.83 16.30 -4.09
CA PHE A 361 -19.77 15.87 -5.13
C PHE A 361 -20.63 17.02 -5.62
N LYS A 362 -21.19 17.81 -4.70
CA LYS A 362 -21.96 19.00 -5.07
C LYS A 362 -21.14 19.99 -5.90
N PHE A 363 -19.88 20.22 -5.54
CA PHE A 363 -18.98 21.06 -6.34
C PHE A 363 -18.69 20.48 -7.74
N VAL A 364 -18.46 19.17 -7.85
CA VAL A 364 -18.24 18.50 -9.13
C VAL A 364 -19.50 18.61 -10.00
N ILE A 365 -20.68 18.29 -9.47
CA ILE A 365 -21.95 18.39 -10.20
C ILE A 365 -22.20 19.84 -10.65
N GLN A 366 -22.02 20.81 -9.76
CA GLN A 366 -22.13 22.24 -10.12
C GLN A 366 -21.16 22.64 -11.23
N TYR A 367 -19.93 22.15 -11.19
CA TYR A 367 -18.94 22.40 -12.23
C TYR A 367 -19.36 21.81 -13.59
N TRP A 368 -19.79 20.54 -13.60
CA TRP A 368 -20.27 19.87 -14.80
C TRP A 368 -21.48 20.59 -15.40
N ILE A 369 -22.44 20.97 -14.57
CA ILE A 369 -23.63 21.73 -15.00
C ILE A 369 -23.24 23.07 -15.64
N ARG A 370 -22.22 23.74 -15.08
CA ARG A 370 -21.71 25.02 -15.61
C ARG A 370 -21.01 24.85 -16.95
N ILE A 371 -20.25 23.77 -17.16
CA ILE A 371 -19.54 23.51 -18.43
C ILE A 371 -20.46 22.96 -19.51
N SER A 372 -21.40 22.09 -19.14
CA SER A 372 -22.33 21.48 -20.08
C SER A 372 -23.51 22.40 -20.46
N GLU A 373 -23.52 23.66 -19.97
CA GLU A 373 -24.58 24.66 -20.18
C GLU A 373 -26.00 24.13 -19.90
N ILE A 374 -26.11 23.14 -19.01
CA ILE A 374 -27.38 22.47 -18.70
C ILE A 374 -28.25 23.43 -17.87
N LYS A 375 -29.36 23.89 -18.44
CA LYS A 375 -30.35 24.72 -17.73
C LYS A 375 -31.46 23.85 -17.17
N PHE A 376 -31.51 23.62 -15.85
CA PHE A 376 -32.72 23.07 -15.20
C PHE A 376 -32.81 23.36 -13.69
N GLY A 377 -34.04 23.60 -13.20
CA GLY A 377 -34.38 23.94 -11.80
C GLY A 377 -34.66 22.77 -10.84
N TRP A 378 -34.02 21.62 -11.03
CA TRP A 378 -34.26 20.36 -10.29
C TRP A 378 -32.93 19.77 -9.75
N ILE A 379 -31.92 20.65 -9.62
CA ILE A 379 -30.55 20.33 -9.23
C ILE A 379 -30.48 19.64 -7.87
N ASP A 380 -31.33 20.06 -6.93
CA ASP A 380 -31.33 19.52 -5.58
C ASP A 380 -31.89 18.09 -5.53
N ASP A 381 -32.77 17.71 -6.46
CA ASP A 381 -33.30 16.35 -6.55
C ASP A 381 -32.36 15.42 -7.34
N PHE A 382 -31.62 15.95 -8.33
CA PHE A 382 -30.55 15.22 -9.00
C PHE A 382 -29.39 14.90 -8.05
N ASP A 383 -28.93 15.87 -7.25
CA ASP A 383 -27.90 15.67 -6.23
C ASP A 383 -28.30 14.54 -5.27
N LYS A 384 -29.56 14.51 -4.81
CA LYS A 384 -30.09 13.44 -3.94
C LYS A 384 -30.10 12.07 -4.62
N ILE A 385 -30.44 12.00 -5.91
CA ILE A 385 -30.47 10.74 -6.67
C ILE A 385 -29.06 10.17 -6.82
N ILE A 386 -28.08 11.01 -7.17
CA ILE A 386 -26.69 10.59 -7.35
C ILE A 386 -26.08 10.12 -6.02
N ILE A 387 -26.26 10.89 -4.93
CA ILE A 387 -25.79 10.50 -3.59
C ILE A 387 -26.36 9.14 -3.19
N LYS A 388 -27.66 8.92 -3.41
CA LYS A 388 -28.34 7.66 -3.09
C LYS A 388 -27.86 6.46 -3.94
N TYR A 389 -27.32 6.72 -5.14
CA TYR A 389 -26.77 5.68 -6.01
C TYR A 389 -25.34 5.29 -5.62
N ILE A 390 -24.57 6.22 -5.05
CA ILE A 390 -23.17 6.01 -4.64
C ILE A 390 -23.07 5.41 -3.24
N GLU A 391 -24.05 5.67 -2.36
CA GLU A 391 -24.12 5.08 -1.01
C GLU A 391 -24.63 3.61 -0.99
N LYS A 392 -24.85 2.98 -2.16
CA LYS A 392 -25.14 1.55 -2.32
C LYS A 392 -23.90 0.79 -2.78
#